data_AF-A0A522VQZ3-F1
#
_entry.id   AF-A0A522VQZ3-F1
#
_cell.length_a   1.000
_cell.length_b   1.000
_cell.length_c   1.000
_cell.angle_alpha   90.00
_cell.angle_beta   90.00
_cell.angle_gamma   90.00
#
_symmetry.space_group_name_H-M   'P 1'
#
loop_
_entity.id
_entity.type
_entity.pdbx_description
1 polymer ?
#
loop_
_entity_poly.entity_id
_entity_poly.type
_entity_poly.pdbx_seq_one_letter_code
_entity_poly.pdbx_strand_id
1 'polypeptide(L)' 'MIQAKFELEESHIHFLEQCKGYGFKDASAVVRNALDKLRQDVETQGLQESAELYAKIYEEESELKALTESAIVDWPP' A
#
# COMPACT_ATOMS: atom_id res chain seq x y z
N MET A 1 4.45 22.07 7.00
CA MET A 1 4.36 21.76 5.55
C MET A 1 5.67 22.15 4.92
N ILE A 2 6.36 21.22 4.26
CA ILE A 2 7.56 21.50 3.47
C ILE A 2 7.11 21.67 2.02
N GLN A 3 7.67 22.65 1.31
CA GLN A 3 7.38 22.88 -0.10
C GLN A 3 8.42 22.15 -0.96
N ALA A 4 7.93 21.46 -1.99
CA ALA A 4 8.77 20.83 -3.00
C ALA A 4 8.24 21.22 -4.38
N LYS A 5 9.15 21.43 -5.33
CA LYS A 5 8.82 21.79 -6.70
C LYS A 5 9.06 20.56 -7.58
N PHE A 6 8.07 20.20 -8.37
CA PHE A 6 8.13 19.09 -9.31
C PHE A 6 7.67 19.56 -10.68
N GLU A 7 8.13 18.88 -11.71
CA GLU A 7 7.63 19.06 -13.07
C GLU A 7 6.40 18.18 -13.26
N LEU A 8 5.37 18.75 -13.88
CA LEU A 8 4.12 18.08 -14.16
C LEU A 8 3.81 18.27 -15.64
N GLU A 9 3.37 17.20 -16.28
CA GLU A 9 2.80 17.27 -17.63
C GLU A 9 1.51 18.10 -17.65
N GLU A 10 1.17 18.61 -18.84
CA GLU A 10 -0.03 19.41 -19.08
C GLU A 10 -1.32 18.68 -18.69
N SER A 11 -1.36 17.36 -18.88
CA SER A 11 -2.44 16.47 -18.45
C SER A 11 -2.68 16.52 -16.93
N HIS A 12 -1.61 16.53 -16.13
CA HIS A 12 -1.69 16.64 -14.68
C HIS A 12 -2.20 18.01 -14.25
N ILE A 13 -1.78 19.08 -14.93
CA ILE A 13 -2.26 20.44 -14.64
C ILE A 13 -3.76 20.53 -14.91
N HIS A 14 -4.22 20.01 -16.06
CA HIS A 14 -5.64 20.02 -16.41
C HIS A 14 -6.50 19.27 -15.38
N PHE A 15 -6.00 18.13 -14.88
CA PHE A 15 -6.66 17.40 -13.79
C PHE A 15 -6.72 18.22 -12.49
N LEU A 16 -5.63 18.89 -12.12
CA LEU A 16 -5.58 19.73 -10.91
C LEU A 16 -6.48 20.97 -11.01
N GLU A 17 -6.66 21.55 -12.20
CA GLU A 17 -7.58 22.67 -12.42
C GLU A 17 -9.04 22.28 -12.17
N GLN A 18 -9.39 21.01 -12.43
CA GLN A 18 -10.70 20.45 -12.18
C GLN A 18 -10.92 20.03 -10.71
N CYS A 19 -9.96 20.27 -9.81
CA CYS A 19 -9.99 19.81 -8.41
C CYS A 19 -11.28 20.15 -7.65
N LYS A 20 -11.86 21.33 -7.91
CA LYS A 20 -13.12 21.76 -7.30
C LYS A 20 -14.31 20.89 -7.70
N GLY A 21 -14.31 20.37 -8.94
CA GLY A 21 -15.34 19.46 -9.44
C GLY A 21 -15.36 18.11 -8.70
N TYR A 22 -14.21 17.71 -8.14
CA TYR A 22 -14.06 16.48 -7.36
C TYR A 22 -14.27 16.69 -5.85
N GLY A 23 -14.63 17.90 -5.41
CA GLY A 23 -14.85 18.22 -4.00
C GLY A 23 -13.58 18.61 -3.22
N PHE A 24 -12.45 18.81 -3.89
CA PHE A 24 -11.23 19.29 -3.24
C PHE A 24 -11.20 20.82 -3.15
N LYS A 25 -10.65 21.33 -2.05
CA LYS A 25 -10.52 22.77 -1.80
C LYS A 25 -9.47 23.47 -2.69
N ASP A 26 -8.39 22.77 -3.01
CA ASP A 26 -7.24 23.27 -3.76
C ASP A 26 -6.46 22.12 -4.41
N ALA A 27 -5.64 22.43 -5.41
CA ALA A 27 -4.79 21.46 -6.10
C ALA A 27 -3.84 20.73 -5.13
N SER A 28 -3.33 21.42 -4.11
CA SER A 28 -2.45 20.81 -3.09
C SER A 28 -3.18 19.75 -2.26
N ALA A 29 -4.50 19.82 -2.09
CA ALA A 29 -5.31 18.80 -1.43
C ALA A 29 -5.43 17.54 -2.29
N VAL A 30 -5.56 17.71 -3.61
CA VAL A 30 -5.55 16.59 -4.58
C VAL A 30 -4.19 15.89 -4.55
N VAL A 31 -3.10 16.64 -4.68
CA VAL A 31 -1.74 16.09 -4.70
C VAL A 31 -1.44 15.33 -3.40
N ARG A 32 -1.82 15.88 -2.23
CA ARG A 32 -1.65 15.17 -0.95
C ARG A 32 -2.44 13.87 -0.90
N ASN A 33 -3.70 13.88 -1.32
CA ASN A 33 -4.52 12.67 -1.34
C ASN A 33 -3.96 11.61 -2.29
N ALA A 34 -3.48 12.02 -3.47
CA ALA A 34 -2.84 11.13 -4.43
C ALA A 34 -1.56 10.50 -3.86
N LEU A 35 -0.71 11.29 -3.18
CA LEU A 35 0.50 10.79 -2.53
C LEU A 35 0.19 9.85 -1.36
N ASP A 36 -0.82 10.16 -0.54
CA ASP A 36 -1.24 9.29 0.56
C ASP A 36 -1.76 7.94 0.04
N LYS A 37 -2.53 7.97 -1.05
CA LYS A 37 -3.04 6.76 -1.71
C LYS A 37 -1.90 5.94 -2.32
N LEU A 38 -1.00 6.59 -3.04
CA LEU A 38 0.18 5.91 -3.60
C LEU A 38 1.04 5.28 -2.51
N ARG A 39 1.24 5.97 -1.37
CA ARG A 39 1.96 5.40 -0.22
C ARG A 39 1.27 4.13 0.29
N GLN A 40 -0.04 4.18 0.50
CA GLN A 40 -0.81 3.01 0.96
C GLN A 40 -0.72 1.83 -0.02
N ASP A 41 -0.80 2.11 -1.32
CA ASP A 41 -0.71 1.07 -2.35
C ASP A 41 0.68 0.42 -2.33
N VAL A 42 1.76 1.22 -2.25
CA VAL A 42 3.14 0.73 -2.16
C VAL A 42 3.39 -0.06 -0.87
N GLU A 43 2.90 0.42 0.27
CA GLU A 43 3.01 -0.28 1.56
C GLU A 43 2.26 -1.62 1.52
N THR A 44 1.07 -1.65 0.93
CA THR A 44 0.26 -2.86 0.79
C THR A 44 0.95 -3.87 -0.14
N GLN A 45 1.49 -3.41 -1.26
CA GLN A 45 2.27 -4.26 -2.17
C GLN A 45 3.49 -4.86 -1.48
N GLY A 46 4.25 -4.06 -0.72
CA GLY A 46 5.38 -4.57 0.05
C GLY A 46 4.99 -5.61 1.10
N LEU A 47 3.86 -5.40 1.79
CA LEU A 47 3.31 -6.39 2.72
C LEU A 47 2.92 -7.69 2.01
N GLN A 48 2.25 -7.59 0.86
CA GLN A 48 1.85 -8.77 0.08
C GLN A 48 3.06 -9.53 -0.45
N GLU A 49 4.05 -8.84 -1.03
CA GLU A 49 5.29 -9.46 -1.49
C GLU A 49 6.03 -10.17 -0.36
N SER A 50 6.09 -9.56 0.84
CA SER A 50 6.69 -10.20 2.00
C SER A 50 5.91 -11.43 2.46
N ALA A 51 4.57 -11.36 2.50
CA ALA A 51 3.72 -12.49 2.87
C ALA A 51 3.85 -13.65 1.87
N GLU A 52 3.94 -13.37 0.57
CA GLU A 52 4.16 -14.37 -0.47
C GLU A 52 5.54 -15.04 -0.34
N LEU A 53 6.58 -14.27 0.02
CA LEU A 53 7.90 -14.84 0.31
C LEU A 53 7.88 -15.74 1.55
N TYR A 54 7.22 -15.31 2.63
CA TYR A 54 7.04 -16.14 3.83
C TYR A 54 6.26 -17.42 3.52
N ALA A 55 5.19 -17.34 2.72
CA ALA A 55 4.40 -18.50 2.32
C ALA A 55 5.25 -19.52 1.54
N LYS A 56 6.11 -19.06 0.63
CA LYS A 56 7.05 -19.93 -0.11
C LYS A 56 8.06 -20.61 0.80
N ILE A 57 8.67 -19.87 1.72
CA ILE A 57 9.63 -20.44 2.69
C ILE A 57 8.92 -21.47 3.59
N TYR A 58 7.75 -21.12 4.11
CA TYR A 58 6.93 -22.03 4.91
C TYR A 58 6.54 -23.28 4.12
N GLU A 59 6.29 -23.16 2.81
CA GLU A 59 5.97 -24.28 1.94
C GLU A 59 7.09 -25.33 1.84
N GLU A 60 8.34 -24.89 1.89
CA GLU A 60 9.53 -25.73 1.78
C GLU A 60 9.94 -26.40 3.11
N GLU A 61 9.54 -25.85 4.26
CA GLU A 61 9.90 -26.35 5.59
C GLU A 61 8.85 -27.30 6.21
N SER A 62 8.94 -28.59 5.83
CA SER A 62 8.01 -29.64 6.31
C SER A 62 7.99 -29.86 7.83
N GLU A 63 9.12 -29.74 8.52
CA GLU A 63 9.18 -29.86 9.99
C GLU A 63 8.47 -28.70 10.69
N LEU A 64 8.62 -27.48 10.18
CA LEU A 64 7.96 -26.29 10.70
C LEU A 64 6.44 -26.40 10.53
N LYS A 65 5.96 -26.89 9.38
CA LYS A 65 4.54 -27.17 9.16
C LYS A 65 3.98 -28.15 10.19
N ALA A 66 4.64 -29.29 10.40
CA ALA A 66 4.21 -30.30 11.36
C ALA A 66 4.18 -29.77 12.80
N LEU A 67 5.12 -28.90 13.16
CA LEU A 67 5.14 -28.22 14.47
C LEU A 67 4.00 -27.20 14.60
N THR A 68 3.68 -26.46 13.52
CA THR A 68 2.58 -25.49 13.53
C THR A 68 1.22 -26.20 13.61
N GLU A 69 1.03 -27.26 12.82
CA GLU A 69 -0.19 -28.06 12.80
C GLU A 69 -0.46 -28.73 14.15
N SER A 70 0.58 -29.24 14.81
CA SER A 70 0.45 -29.84 16.16
C SER A 70 0.12 -28.80 17.24
N ALA A 71 0.60 -27.56 17.10
CA ALA A 71 0.27 -26.48 18.03
C ALA A 71 -1.18 -25.95 17.87
N ILE A 72 -1.78 -26.08 16.68
CA ILE A 72 -3.16 -25.64 16.41
C ILE A 72 -4.19 -26.54 17.12
N VAL A 73 -3.86 -27.82 17.34
CA VAL A 73 -4.77 -28.82 17.93
C VAL A 73 -5.18 -28.47 19.37
N ASP A 74 -4.33 -27.75 20.12
CA ASP A 74 -4.59 -27.36 21.51
C ASP A 74 -4.95 -25.87 21.67
N TRP A 75 -5.17 -25.12 20.58
CA TRP A 75 -5.51 -23.71 20.66
C TRP A 75 -7.01 -23.51 20.95
N PRO A 76 -7.40 -22.83 22.04
CA PRO A 76 -8.81 -22.56 22.32
C PRO A 76 -9.41 -21.59 21.29
N PRO A 77 -10.70 -21.74 20.94
CA PRO A 77 -11.38 -20.92 19.94
C PRO A 77 -11.49 -19.45 20.32
#